data_AF-A0A498N7I6-F1
#
_entry.id   AF-A0A498N7I6-F1
#
_cell.length_a   1.000
_cell.length_b   1.000
_cell.length_c   1.000
_cell.angle_alpha   90.00
_cell.angle_beta   90.00
_cell.angle_gamma   90.00
#
_symmetry.space_group_name_H-M   'P 1'
#
loop_
_entity.id
_entity.type
_entity.pdbx_description
1 polymer ?
#
loop_
_entity_poly.entity_id
_entity_poly.type
_entity_poly.pdbx_seq_one_letter_code
_entity_poly.pdbx_strand_id
1 'polypeptide(L)'
;MPFAKRIVEPQLLCRHPIPNDEGLLFEDLCSITNVALSRTLRQLSDLSKHACSLFQELENEIVNTNQRVWALQNKIGKIQQTASALDPKLEAVRK
;
A
#
# COMPACT_ATOMS: atom_id res chain seq x y z
N MET A 1 1.69 6.72 19.66
CA MET A 1 2.66 5.76 19.08
C MET A 1 2.22 5.46 17.65
N PRO A 2 3.12 5.42 16.65
CA PRO A 2 2.72 5.03 15.31
C PRO A 2 2.51 3.52 15.26
N PHE A 3 1.26 3.08 15.08
CA PHE A 3 0.95 1.67 14.87
C PHE A 3 1.31 1.31 13.42
N ALA A 4 2.16 0.29 13.23
CA ALA A 4 2.50 -0.17 11.89
C ALA A 4 1.24 -0.76 11.23
N LYS A 5 0.83 -0.17 10.09
CA LYS A 5 -0.36 -0.63 9.32
C LYS A 5 -0.20 -2.07 8.82
N ARG A 6 1.04 -2.51 8.57
CA ARG A 6 1.37 -3.85 8.10
C ARG A 6 2.59 -4.37 8.86
N ILE A 7 2.47 -5.56 9.43
CA ILE A 7 3.53 -6.26 10.15
C ILE A 7 3.65 -7.64 9.52
N VAL A 8 4.87 -8.04 9.18
CA VAL A 8 5.16 -9.39 8.65
C VAL A 8 5.30 -10.34 9.84
N GLU A 9 4.55 -11.44 9.82
CA GLU A 9 4.63 -12.47 10.85
C GLU A 9 5.16 -13.79 10.26
N PRO A 10 5.91 -14.59 11.03
CA PRO A 10 6.39 -14.32 12.40
C PRO A 10 7.54 -13.30 12.40
N GLN A 11 7.64 -12.44 13.42
CA GLN A 11 8.77 -11.48 13.50
C GLN A 11 10.13 -12.13 13.76
N LEU A 12 10.16 -13.32 14.36
CA LEU A 12 11.39 -14.04 14.73
C LEU A 12 11.45 -15.39 14.02
N LEU A 13 12.56 -15.65 13.34
CA LEU A 13 12.80 -16.89 12.60
C LEU A 13 13.28 -18.04 13.49
N CYS A 14 14.14 -17.76 14.47
CA CYS A 14 14.58 -18.74 15.46
C CYS A 14 14.67 -18.04 16.83
N ARG A 15 14.38 -18.77 17.90
CA ARG A 15 14.67 -18.35 19.28
C ARG A 15 15.18 -19.57 20.03
N HIS A 16 16.40 -19.50 20.54
CA HIS A 16 16.90 -20.49 21.50
C HIS A 16 16.96 -19.80 22.87
N PRO A 17 16.58 -20.47 23.97
CA PRO A 17 17.03 -20.01 25.28
C PRO A 17 18.56 -19.97 25.28
N ILE A 18 19.16 -18.93 25.85
CA ILE A 18 20.61 -18.87 26.08
C ILE A 18 20.91 -20.07 26.99
N PRO A 19 21.69 -21.07 26.55
CA PRO A 19 21.99 -22.19 27.40
C PRO A 19 22.85 -21.70 28.55
N ASN A 20 22.35 -21.85 29.78
CA ASN A 20 23.06 -21.53 31.02
C ASN A 20 24.09 -22.62 31.40
N ASP A 21 24.17 -23.72 30.66
CA ASP A 21 25.11 -24.80 30.92
C ASP A 21 25.75 -25.28 29.61
N GLU A 22 27.06 -25.38 29.63
CA GLU A 22 27.91 -25.77 28.52
C GLU A 22 27.66 -27.24 28.15
N GLY A 23 27.11 -27.51 26.96
CA GLY A 23 27.16 -28.88 26.41
C GLY A 23 26.07 -29.30 25.43
N LEU A 24 24.90 -28.65 25.37
CA LEU A 24 23.78 -29.07 24.51
C LEU A 24 23.51 -28.09 23.35
N LEU A 25 24.58 -27.56 22.77
CA LEU A 25 24.50 -26.65 21.63
C LEU A 25 24.24 -27.47 20.36
N PHE A 26 22.99 -27.51 19.88
CA PHE A 26 22.56 -28.04 18.58
C PHE A 26 22.40 -29.57 18.44
N GLU A 27 21.61 -30.22 19.30
CA GLU A 27 21.29 -31.65 19.11
C GLU A 27 20.54 -31.97 17.80
N ASP A 28 19.91 -30.99 17.13
CA ASP A 28 19.40 -31.19 15.76
C ASP A 28 19.40 -29.89 14.93
N LEU A 29 20.55 -29.59 14.32
CA LEU A 29 20.71 -28.49 13.36
C LEU A 29 19.73 -28.58 12.19
N CYS A 30 19.37 -29.79 11.75
CA CYS A 30 18.44 -30.00 10.65
C CYS A 30 17.04 -29.50 11.02
N SER A 31 16.57 -29.84 12.22
CA SER A 31 15.30 -29.33 12.76
C SER A 31 15.28 -27.80 12.86
N ILE A 32 16.34 -27.19 13.40
CA ILE A 32 16.44 -25.72 13.53
C ILE A 32 16.39 -25.04 12.16
N THR A 33 17.13 -25.59 11.19
CA THR A 33 17.18 -25.06 9.82
C THR A 33 15.81 -25.18 9.14
N ASN A 34 15.10 -26.29 9.34
CA ASN A 34 13.75 -26.48 8.82
C ASN A 34 12.74 -25.49 9.44
N VAL A 35 12.83 -25.23 10.75
CA VAL A 35 12.00 -24.23 11.43
C VAL A 35 12.28 -22.84 10.89
N ALA A 36 13.57 -22.47 10.75
CA ALA A 36 13.98 -21.19 10.18
C ALA A 36 13.41 -21.02 8.77
N LEU A 37 13.59 -22.01 7.90
CA LEU A 37 13.13 -21.99 6.52
C LEU A 37 11.61 -21.87 6.43
N SER A 38 10.88 -22.68 7.20
CA SER A 38 9.41 -22.65 7.24
C SER A 38 8.88 -21.26 7.65
N ARG A 39 9.51 -20.65 8.67
CA ARG A 39 9.15 -19.30 9.12
C ARG A 39 9.51 -18.22 8.11
N THR A 40 10.65 -18.33 7.43
CA THR A 40 11.02 -17.43 6.32
C THR A 40 10.00 -17.53 5.19
N LEU A 41 9.59 -18.73 4.80
CA LEU A 41 8.54 -18.90 3.79
C LEU A 41 7.21 -18.25 4.21
N ARG A 42 6.85 -18.35 5.50
CA ARG A 42 5.67 -17.66 6.04
C ARG A 42 5.82 -16.14 5.99
N GLN A 43 6.98 -15.61 6.38
CA GLN A 43 7.26 -14.17 6.28
C GLN A 43 7.15 -13.67 4.83
N LEU A 44 7.71 -14.41 3.86
CA LEU A 44 7.62 -14.04 2.44
C LEU A 44 6.19 -14.11 1.91
N SER A 45 5.40 -15.09 2.37
CA SER A 45 3.97 -15.18 2.04
C SER A 45 3.20 -13.97 2.57
N ASP A 46 3.41 -13.59 3.82
CA ASP A 46 2.75 -12.43 4.42
C ASP A 46 3.22 -11.11 3.79
N LEU A 47 4.51 -10.98 3.47
CA LEU A 47 5.02 -9.84 2.71
C LEU A 47 4.35 -9.73 1.33
N SER A 48 4.17 -10.85 0.63
CA SER A 48 3.48 -10.87 -0.67
C SER A 48 2.02 -10.45 -0.53
N LYS A 49 1.30 -10.92 0.50
CA LYS A 49 -0.08 -10.47 0.78
C LYS A 49 -0.14 -8.97 1.08
N HIS A 50 0.81 -8.46 1.87
CA HIS A 50 0.93 -7.04 2.20
C HIS A 50 1.19 -6.19 0.95
N ALA A 51 2.05 -6.66 0.05
CA ALA A 51 2.31 -6.02 -1.23
C ALA A 51 1.05 -5.99 -2.11
N CYS A 52 0.32 -7.10 -2.24
CA CYS A 52 -0.94 -7.13 -2.98
C CYS A 52 -1.97 -6.14 -2.39
N SER A 53 -2.12 -6.11 -1.07
CA SER A 53 -3.00 -5.14 -0.40
C SER A 53 -2.58 -3.69 -0.68
N LEU A 54 -1.28 -3.38 -0.65
CA LEU A 54 -0.74 -2.07 -1.01
C LEU A 54 -1.10 -1.68 -2.44
N PHE A 55 -0.86 -2.57 -3.40
CA PHE A 55 -1.15 -2.28 -4.80
C PHE A 55 -2.64 -2.11 -5.05
N GLN A 56 -3.50 -2.87 -4.37
CA GLN A 56 -4.95 -2.68 -4.47
C GLN A 56 -5.40 -1.32 -3.92
N GLU A 57 -4.84 -0.88 -2.79
CA GLU A 57 -5.12 0.45 -2.23
C GLU A 57 -4.70 1.56 -3.21
N LEU A 58 -3.50 1.46 -3.77
CA LEU A 58 -2.99 2.43 -4.74
C LEU A 58 -3.82 2.43 -6.03
N GLU A 59 -4.21 1.27 -6.54
CA GLU A 59 -5.09 1.17 -7.71
C GLU A 59 -6.41 1.90 -7.47
N ASN A 60 -7.04 1.68 -6.32
CA ASN A 60 -8.29 2.33 -5.96
C ASN A 60 -8.13 3.86 -5.89
N GLU A 61 -7.04 4.35 -5.30
CA GLU A 61 -6.74 5.78 -5.22
C GLU A 61 -6.50 6.39 -6.62
N ILE A 62 -5.79 5.69 -7.49
CA ILE A 62 -5.53 6.12 -8.87
C ILE A 62 -6.84 6.18 -9.66
N VAL A 63 -7.68 5.15 -9.57
CA VAL A 63 -8.98 5.11 -10.27
C VAL A 63 -9.88 6.26 -9.83
N ASN A 64 -9.99 6.49 -8.52
CA ASN A 64 -10.78 7.61 -7.98
C ASN A 64 -10.22 8.96 -8.44
N THR A 65 -8.90 9.13 -8.39
CA THR A 65 -8.24 10.35 -8.87
C THR A 65 -8.49 10.58 -10.36
N ASN A 66 -8.42 9.53 -11.18
CA ASN A 66 -8.69 9.61 -12.61
C ASN A 66 -10.14 10.00 -12.90
N GLN A 67 -11.11 9.45 -12.18
CA GLN A 67 -12.52 9.86 -12.29
C GLN A 67 -12.71 11.35 -11.98
N ARG A 68 -12.05 11.86 -10.94
CA ARG A 68 -12.08 13.29 -10.59
C ARG A 68 -11.44 14.15 -11.68
N VAL A 69 -10.33 13.72 -12.26
CA VAL A 69 -9.67 14.41 -13.38
C VAL A 69 -10.60 14.47 -14.60
N TRP A 70 -11.24 13.37 -14.97
CA TRP A 70 -12.22 13.35 -16.06
C TRP A 70 -13.41 14.28 -15.81
N ALA A 71 -13.96 14.28 -14.60
CA ALA A 71 -15.04 15.19 -14.23
C ALA A 71 -14.60 16.67 -14.34
N LEU A 72 -13.36 16.96 -13.94
CA LEU A 72 -12.79 18.30 -14.04
C LEU A 72 -12.57 18.71 -15.51
N GLN A 73 -11.99 17.84 -16.34
CA GLN A 73 -11.80 18.08 -17.77
C GLN A 73 -13.12 18.41 -18.48
N ASN A 74 -14.18 17.64 -18.18
CA ASN A 74 -15.51 17.90 -18.73
C ASN A 74 -16.08 19.26 -18.31
N LYS A 75 -15.88 19.66 -17.04
CA LYS A 75 -16.30 20.99 -16.56
C LYS A 75 -15.51 22.09 -17.25
N ILE A 76 -14.20 21.94 -17.39
CA ILE A 76 -13.34 22.91 -18.10
C ILE A 76 -13.80 23.06 -19.54
N GLY A 77 -14.06 21.96 -20.27
CA GLY A 77 -14.54 22.02 -21.64
C GLY A 77 -15.87 22.77 -21.78
N LYS A 78 -16.82 22.53 -20.86
CA LYS A 78 -18.08 23.28 -20.80
C LYS A 78 -17.84 24.77 -20.56
N ILE A 79 -17.00 25.12 -19.58
CA ILE A 79 -16.66 26.51 -19.27
C ILE A 79 -16.01 27.19 -20.47
N GLN A 80 -15.08 26.51 -21.16
CA GLN A 80 -14.43 27.04 -22.36
C GLN A 80 -15.44 27.29 -23.49
N GLN A 81 -16.38 26.37 -23.71
CA GLN A 81 -17.43 26.54 -24.71
C GLN A 81 -18.34 27.73 -24.35
N THR A 82 -18.81 27.81 -23.11
CA THR A 82 -19.63 28.93 -22.64
C THR A 82 -18.89 30.25 -22.74
N ALA A 83 -17.63 30.30 -22.31
CA ALA A 83 -16.80 31.51 -22.37
C ALA A 83 -16.56 31.98 -23.81
N SER A 84 -16.35 31.04 -24.74
CA SER A 84 -16.17 31.35 -26.17
C SER A 84 -17.45 31.85 -26.83
N ALA A 85 -18.62 31.51 -26.27
CA ALA A 85 -19.92 31.92 -26.78
C ALA A 85 -20.42 33.25 -26.20
N LEU A 86 -19.75 33.80 -25.18
CA LEU A 86 -20.11 35.10 -24.61
C LEU A 86 -19.78 36.22 -25.60
N ASP A 87 -20.78 37.03 -25.94
CA ASP A 87 -20.59 38.28 -26.68
C ASP A 87 -20.69 39.46 -25.70
N PRO A 88 -19.58 40.14 -25.38
CA PRO A 88 -19.56 41.27 -24.44
C PRO A 88 -20.50 42.43 -24.83
N LYS A 89 -20.92 42.51 -26.10
CA LYS A 89 -21.84 43.56 -26.57
C LYS A 89 -23.30 43.28 -26.24
N LEU A 90 -23.65 42.01 -25.97
CA LEU A 90 -25.01 41.58 -25.64
C LEU A 90 -25.23 41.38 -24.14
N GLU A 91 -24.15 41.36 -23.34
CA GLU A 91 -24.21 41.21 -21.89
C GLU A 91 -24.69 42.50 -21.21
N ALA A 92 -25.87 42.45 -20.60
CA ALA A 92 -26.46 43.60 -19.92
C ALA A 92 -25.75 43.89 -18.59
N VAL A 93 -25.03 45.01 -18.53
CA VAL A 93 -24.46 45.52 -17.27
C VAL A 93 -25.54 46.31 -16.53
N ARG A 94 -26.07 45.77 -15.43
CA ARG A 94 -26.88 46.57 -14.51
C ARG A 94 -25.98 47.62 -13.84
N LYS A 95 -26.33 48.89 -14.03
CA LYS A 95 -25.75 50.03 -13.31
C LYS A 95 -26.23 50.05 -11.86
#